data_AF-A0A0R3S319-F1
#
_entry.id   AF-A0A0R3S319-F1
#
_cell.length_a   1.000
_cell.length_b   1.000
_cell.length_c   1.000
_cell.angle_alpha   90.00
_cell.angle_beta   90.00
_cell.angle_gamma   90.00
#
_symmetry.space_group_name_H-M   'P 1'
#
loop_
_entity.id
_entity.type
_entity.pdbx_description
1 polymer ?
#
loop_
_entity_poly.entity_id
_entity_poly.type
_entity_poly.pdbx_seq_one_letter_code
_entity_poly.pdbx_strand_id
1 'polypeptide(L)'
;MLIPQQRWAWVVGDIFSTLNAVLGFTCVLLHKQRLIVFRRVLLLGGIMYGLRAVVLGLTFLPPSFQNRDEICLPQVNRTAMYATEITTRFVTYVVTLGLTSGQDKILCGDLMFSGHTVVLTIMYFTLLQYTPRRLVYLRYIAAPLTYIGIAALVISGGHYTMDVLIAYWLTSHIFYAYHQVFQMPRIERTKAPLSHLWWFWLCYWFESDVPDGALRNEWDWPLPGPICIHHFVERISDKLQ
;
A
#
# COMPACT_ATOMS: atom_id res chain seq x y z
N MET A 1 1.85 -3.21 -27.08
CA MET A 1 2.76 -3.09 -25.93
C MET A 1 4.18 -3.02 -26.48
N LEU A 2 5.04 -2.09 -26.03
CA LEU A 2 6.40 -1.92 -26.57
C LEU A 2 7.37 -3.06 -26.16
N ILE A 3 7.04 -3.79 -25.09
CA ILE A 3 7.83 -4.88 -24.51
C ILE A 3 6.93 -6.12 -24.42
N PRO A 4 7.40 -7.31 -24.84
CA PRO A 4 6.61 -8.55 -24.72
C PRO A 4 6.44 -8.96 -23.26
N GLN A 5 5.26 -9.49 -22.93
CA GLN A 5 4.89 -9.89 -21.57
C GLN A 5 5.81 -10.99 -21.04
N GLN A 6 6.33 -10.80 -19.83
CA GLN A 6 7.23 -11.75 -19.17
C GLN A 6 6.58 -12.34 -17.93
N ARG A 7 6.36 -13.66 -17.90
CA ARG A 7 5.71 -14.35 -16.77
C ARG A 7 6.53 -14.27 -15.47
N TRP A 8 7.86 -14.31 -15.56
CA TRP A 8 8.74 -14.21 -14.40
C TRP A 8 8.63 -12.86 -13.68
N ALA A 9 8.32 -11.78 -14.42
CA ALA A 9 8.23 -10.44 -13.86
C ALA A 9 7.04 -10.29 -12.90
N TRP A 10 6.02 -11.12 -13.05
CA TRP A 10 4.88 -11.16 -12.14
C TRP A 10 5.27 -11.68 -10.75
N VAL A 11 5.97 -12.83 -10.70
CA VAL A 11 6.49 -13.41 -9.45
C VAL A 11 7.43 -12.42 -8.76
N VAL A 12 8.29 -11.75 -9.53
CA VAL A 12 9.16 -10.69 -9.03
C VAL A 12 8.35 -9.53 -8.44
N GLY A 13 7.30 -9.07 -9.11
CA GLY A 13 6.41 -8.03 -8.59
C GLY A 13 5.80 -8.38 -7.23
N ASP A 14 5.30 -9.61 -7.07
CA ASP A 14 4.71 -10.10 -5.82
C ASP A 14 5.75 -10.21 -4.69
N ILE A 15 6.95 -10.71 -4.98
CA ILE A 15 8.05 -10.80 -4.01
C ILE A 15 8.47 -9.40 -3.53
N PHE A 16 8.71 -8.47 -4.46
CA PHE A 16 9.13 -7.11 -4.11
C PHE A 16 8.03 -6.35 -3.35
N SER A 17 6.75 -6.56 -3.71
CA SER A 17 5.61 -6.01 -2.97
C SER A 17 5.57 -6.53 -1.53
N THR A 18 5.75 -7.85 -1.35
CA THR A 18 5.77 -8.49 -0.03
C THR A 18 6.94 -8.00 0.82
N LEU A 19 8.15 -7.95 0.26
CA LEU A 19 9.34 -7.44 0.95
C LEU A 19 9.15 -6.00 1.41
N ASN A 20 8.61 -5.14 0.54
CA ASN A 20 8.37 -3.74 0.87
C ASN A 20 7.28 -3.58 1.94
N ALA A 21 6.23 -4.41 1.90
CA ALA A 21 5.22 -4.44 2.95
C ALA A 21 5.81 -4.87 4.29
N VAL A 22 6.66 -5.91 4.33
CA VAL A 22 7.34 -6.37 5.55
C VAL A 22 8.25 -5.27 6.12
N LEU A 23 9.04 -4.59 5.28
CA LEU A 23 9.85 -3.44 5.71
C LEU A 23 8.96 -2.30 6.25
N GLY A 24 7.86 -2.00 5.54
CA GLY A 24 6.80 -1.08 5.93
C GLY A 24 6.27 -1.32 7.33
N PHE A 25 5.72 -2.51 7.55
CA PHE A 25 5.15 -2.90 8.83
C PHE A 25 6.19 -2.95 9.94
N THR A 26 7.41 -3.40 9.66
CA THR A 26 8.50 -3.38 10.64
C THR A 26 8.81 -1.95 11.10
N CYS A 27 8.86 -0.98 10.17
CA CYS A 27 9.02 0.44 10.50
C CYS A 27 7.88 0.97 11.38
N VAL A 28 6.63 0.60 11.07
CA VAL A 28 5.45 0.98 11.86
C VAL A 28 5.49 0.39 13.27
N LEU A 29 5.89 -0.89 13.41
CA LEU A 29 5.96 -1.58 14.69
C LEU A 29 7.05 -1.01 15.61
N LEU A 30 8.18 -0.60 15.03
CA LEU A 30 9.30 0.01 15.75
C LEU A 30 9.07 1.48 16.09
N HIS A 31 8.00 2.12 15.60
CA HIS A 31 7.75 3.53 15.90
C HIS A 31 7.17 3.69 17.31
N LYS A 32 7.65 4.68 18.09
CA LYS A 32 7.18 4.95 19.46
C LYS A 32 5.66 5.09 19.55
N GLN A 33 5.08 5.80 18.59
CA GLN A 33 3.62 5.97 18.45
C GLN A 33 3.00 5.00 17.44
N ARG A 34 3.39 3.72 17.49
CA ARG A 34 2.98 2.66 16.54
C ARG A 34 1.49 2.62 16.24
N LEU A 35 0.63 2.77 17.25
CA LEU A 35 -0.83 2.72 17.06
C LEU A 35 -1.36 3.88 16.21
N ILE A 36 -0.80 5.08 16.38
CA ILE A 36 -1.17 6.25 15.60
C ILE A 36 -0.71 6.06 14.15
N VAL A 37 0.54 5.66 13.95
CA VAL A 37 1.09 5.43 12.59
C VAL A 37 0.34 4.31 11.88
N PHE A 38 0.09 3.18 12.57
CA PHE A 38 -0.66 2.06 12.02
C PHE A 38 -2.08 2.47 11.61
N ARG A 39 -2.77 3.25 12.45
CA ARG A 39 -4.09 3.80 12.13
C ARG A 39 -4.06 4.70 10.89
N ARG A 40 -3.04 5.55 10.74
CA ARG A 40 -2.86 6.40 9.54
C ARG A 40 -2.63 5.58 8.28
N VAL A 41 -1.79 4.54 8.34
CA VAL A 41 -1.53 3.64 7.21
C VAL A 41 -2.80 2.89 6.80
N LEU A 42 -3.57 2.37 7.75
CA LEU A 42 -4.85 1.70 7.48
C LEU A 42 -5.89 2.65 6.88
N LEU A 43 -5.98 3.88 7.37
CA LEU A 43 -6.89 4.90 6.86
C LEU A 43 -6.56 5.27 5.41
N LEU A 44 -5.28 5.56 5.13
CA LEU A 44 -4.82 5.88 3.78
C LEU A 44 -4.99 4.70 2.82
N GLY A 45 -4.68 3.47 3.28
CA GLY A 45 -4.97 2.25 2.55
C GLY A 45 -6.47 2.10 2.27
N GLY A 46 -7.32 2.30 3.27
CA GLY A 46 -8.77 2.21 3.15
C GLY A 46 -9.36 3.19 2.12
N ILE A 47 -8.89 4.44 2.11
CA ILE A 47 -9.31 5.44 1.12
C ILE A 47 -8.92 4.99 -0.30
N MET A 48 -7.68 4.51 -0.47
CA MET A 48 -7.15 4.09 -1.77
C MET A 48 -7.84 2.83 -2.30
N TYR A 49 -8.01 1.81 -1.47
CA TYR A 49 -8.72 0.58 -1.84
C TYR A 49 -10.23 0.78 -1.96
N GLY A 50 -10.80 1.73 -1.21
CA GLY A 50 -12.18 2.16 -1.39
C GLY A 50 -12.40 2.79 -2.76
N LEU A 51 -11.50 3.68 -3.19
CA LEU A 51 -11.54 4.22 -4.54
C LEU A 51 -11.37 3.14 -5.59
N ARG A 52 -10.46 2.18 -5.38
CA ARG A 52 -10.29 1.02 -6.27
C ARG A 52 -11.60 0.26 -6.46
N ALA A 53 -12.31 -0.02 -5.37
CA ALA A 53 -13.60 -0.72 -5.42
C ALA A 53 -14.66 0.06 -6.23
N VAL A 54 -14.71 1.38 -6.07
CA VAL A 54 -15.62 2.25 -6.85
C VAL A 54 -15.26 2.24 -8.34
N VAL A 55 -13.98 2.41 -8.67
CA VAL A 55 -13.51 2.41 -10.07
C VAL A 55 -13.83 1.08 -10.74
N LEU A 56 -13.46 -0.05 -10.12
CA LEU A 56 -13.75 -1.39 -10.64
C LEU A 56 -15.27 -1.67 -10.78
N GLY A 57 -16.10 -1.03 -9.97
CA GLY A 57 -17.56 -1.14 -10.09
C GLY A 57 -18.15 -0.30 -11.25
N LEU A 58 -17.43 0.73 -11.69
CA LEU A 58 -17.89 1.66 -12.74
C LEU A 58 -17.27 1.36 -14.11
N THR A 59 -16.12 0.68 -14.15
CA THR A 59 -15.38 0.40 -15.39
C THR A 59 -15.45 -1.07 -15.77
N PHE A 60 -15.42 -1.31 -17.08
CA PHE A 60 -15.35 -2.65 -17.65
C PHE A 60 -14.30 -2.67 -18.75
N LEU A 61 -13.02 -2.75 -18.37
CA LEU A 61 -11.92 -2.93 -19.32
C LEU A 61 -11.61 -4.42 -19.57
N PRO A 62 -11.24 -4.80 -20.81
CA PRO A 62 -10.74 -6.14 -21.07
C PRO A 62 -9.39 -6.36 -20.36
N PRO A 63 -9.05 -7.61 -19.99
CA PRO A 63 -7.79 -7.90 -19.34
C PRO A 63 -6.60 -7.61 -20.27
N SER A 64 -5.52 -7.10 -19.69
CA SER A 64 -4.29 -6.73 -20.41
C SER A 64 -3.46 -7.93 -20.90
N PHE A 65 -3.78 -9.16 -20.46
CA PHE A 65 -3.06 -10.38 -20.85
C PHE A 65 -3.27 -10.74 -22.33
N GLN A 66 -2.17 -11.12 -23.00
CA GLN A 66 -2.18 -11.60 -24.38
C GLN A 66 -2.63 -13.08 -24.47
N ASN A 67 -2.21 -13.93 -23.51
CA ASN A 67 -2.55 -15.36 -23.43
C ASN A 67 -3.60 -15.62 -22.35
N ARG A 68 -4.82 -15.13 -22.56
CA ARG A 68 -5.89 -15.14 -21.55
C ARG A 68 -6.29 -16.56 -21.14
N ASP A 69 -6.43 -17.47 -22.09
CA ASP A 69 -7.02 -18.79 -21.84
C ASP A 69 -6.15 -19.71 -20.98
N GLU A 70 -4.83 -19.47 -20.95
CA GLU A 70 -3.88 -20.22 -20.14
C GLU A 70 -3.79 -19.70 -18.70
N ILE A 71 -3.93 -18.39 -18.51
CA ILE A 71 -3.64 -17.70 -17.23
C ILE A 71 -4.93 -17.42 -16.44
N CYS A 72 -6.03 -17.17 -17.15
CA CYS A 72 -7.27 -16.72 -16.57
C CYS A 72 -8.21 -17.87 -16.21
N LEU A 73 -8.90 -17.74 -15.09
CA LEU A 73 -10.05 -18.57 -14.75
C LEU A 73 -11.15 -18.38 -15.81
N PRO A 74 -11.75 -19.47 -16.31
CA PRO A 74 -12.84 -19.37 -17.28
C PRO A 74 -14.06 -18.68 -16.64
N GLN A 75 -14.79 -17.90 -17.45
CA GLN A 75 -16.03 -17.28 -17.00
C GLN A 75 -17.04 -18.36 -16.63
N VAL A 76 -17.65 -18.23 -15.45
CA VAL A 76 -18.66 -19.18 -14.99
C VAL A 76 -19.92 -18.94 -15.81
N ASN A 77 -20.34 -19.95 -16.57
CA ASN A 77 -21.44 -19.86 -17.54
C ASN A 77 -22.85 -19.92 -16.90
N ARG A 78 -23.01 -19.36 -15.70
CA ARG A 78 -24.26 -19.44 -14.91
C ARG A 78 -24.70 -18.03 -14.51
N THR A 79 -25.97 -17.72 -14.75
CA THR A 79 -26.61 -16.44 -14.43
C THR A 79 -26.84 -16.21 -12.93
N ALA A 80 -26.78 -17.27 -12.11
CA ALA A 80 -26.97 -17.18 -10.66
C ALA A 80 -25.63 -17.03 -9.91
N MET A 81 -25.48 -15.91 -9.18
CA MET A 81 -24.39 -15.70 -8.23
C MET A 81 -24.65 -16.51 -6.94
N TYR A 82 -23.90 -17.59 -6.74
CA TYR A 82 -23.96 -18.35 -5.49
C TYR A 82 -23.08 -17.68 -4.42
N ALA A 83 -23.66 -17.39 -3.26
CA ALA A 83 -22.95 -16.76 -2.14
C ALA A 83 -21.71 -17.57 -1.71
N THR A 84 -21.78 -18.90 -1.77
CA THR A 84 -20.68 -19.81 -1.42
C THR A 84 -19.44 -19.62 -2.29
N GLU A 85 -19.61 -19.35 -3.58
CA GLU A 85 -18.51 -19.11 -4.51
C GLU A 85 -17.83 -17.76 -4.22
N ILE A 86 -18.63 -16.73 -3.98
CA ILE A 86 -18.15 -15.39 -3.62
C ILE A 86 -17.37 -15.46 -2.31
N THR A 87 -17.92 -16.13 -1.29
CA THR A 87 -17.25 -16.31 0.01
C THR A 87 -15.93 -17.06 -0.16
N THR A 88 -15.90 -18.14 -0.93
CA THR A 88 -14.67 -18.92 -1.13
C THR A 88 -13.60 -18.09 -1.81
N ARG A 89 -13.94 -17.33 -2.86
CA ARG A 89 -13.01 -16.44 -3.54
C ARG A 89 -12.53 -15.32 -2.63
N PHE A 90 -13.43 -14.70 -1.87
CA PHE A 90 -13.09 -13.67 -0.90
C PHE A 90 -12.11 -14.20 0.16
N VAL A 91 -12.40 -15.37 0.73
CA VAL A 91 -11.52 -16.02 1.71
C VAL A 91 -10.15 -16.30 1.10
N THR A 92 -10.09 -16.84 -0.12
CA THR A 92 -8.83 -17.06 -0.82
C THR A 92 -8.03 -15.76 -0.94
N TYR A 93 -8.64 -14.66 -1.39
CA TYR A 93 -7.96 -13.37 -1.50
C TYR A 93 -7.48 -12.80 -0.16
N VAL A 94 -8.27 -12.96 0.90
CA VAL A 94 -7.89 -12.52 2.24
C VAL A 94 -6.70 -13.35 2.76
N VAL A 95 -6.74 -14.67 2.57
CA VAL A 95 -5.67 -15.58 3.02
C VAL A 95 -4.39 -15.37 2.22
N THR A 96 -4.48 -15.13 0.91
CA THR A 96 -3.30 -14.85 0.09
C THR A 96 -2.83 -13.39 0.19
N LEU A 97 -3.50 -12.56 0.99
CA LEU A 97 -3.25 -11.11 1.09
C LEU A 97 -3.23 -10.41 -0.28
N GLY A 98 -4.01 -10.93 -1.24
CA GLY A 98 -4.06 -10.41 -2.61
C GLY A 98 -2.89 -10.81 -3.50
N LEU A 99 -1.95 -11.64 -3.02
CA LEU A 99 -0.87 -12.21 -3.83
C LEU A 99 -1.43 -13.29 -4.77
N THR A 100 -0.82 -13.37 -5.95
CA THR A 100 -1.36 -14.16 -7.07
C THR A 100 -0.34 -15.11 -7.70
N SER A 101 0.94 -14.94 -7.38
CA SER A 101 2.06 -15.77 -7.85
C SER A 101 1.97 -17.27 -7.48
N GLY A 102 1.12 -17.66 -6.53
CA GLY A 102 0.98 -19.04 -6.07
C GLY A 102 -0.18 -19.83 -6.70
N GLN A 103 -0.94 -19.24 -7.62
CA GLN A 103 -2.12 -19.88 -8.21
C GLN A 103 -1.91 -20.26 -9.68
N ASP A 104 -2.32 -21.47 -10.05
CA ASP A 104 -2.21 -21.98 -11.44
C ASP A 104 -3.05 -21.16 -12.43
N LYS A 105 -4.19 -20.64 -11.97
CA LYS A 105 -5.05 -19.73 -12.71
C LYS A 105 -5.52 -18.61 -11.82
N ILE A 106 -5.58 -17.40 -12.36
CA ILE A 106 -5.99 -16.19 -11.63
C ILE A 106 -7.29 -15.61 -12.15
N LEU A 107 -7.95 -14.83 -11.31
CA LEU A 107 -9.11 -14.05 -11.74
C LEU A 107 -8.61 -12.90 -12.61
N CYS A 108 -8.83 -13.04 -13.92
CA CYS A 108 -8.63 -11.94 -14.85
C CYS A 108 -9.94 -11.17 -15.00
N GLY A 109 -9.85 -9.85 -14.91
CA GLY A 109 -10.98 -8.96 -15.12
C GLY A 109 -10.47 -7.56 -15.36
N ASP A 110 -11.36 -6.59 -15.12
CA ASP A 110 -10.90 -5.22 -14.96
C ASP A 110 -10.02 -5.16 -13.69
N LEU A 111 -8.78 -4.77 -13.89
CA LEU A 111 -7.78 -4.61 -12.83
C LEU A 111 -7.31 -3.16 -12.79
N MET A 112 -8.14 -2.23 -13.29
CA MET A 112 -7.89 -0.80 -13.22
C MET A 112 -7.57 -0.42 -11.79
N PHE A 113 -6.52 0.40 -11.64
CA PHE A 113 -5.90 0.77 -10.37
C PHE A 113 -5.21 -0.40 -9.66
N SER A 114 -3.89 -0.51 -9.87
CA SER A 114 -3.06 -1.62 -9.35
C SER A 114 -2.93 -1.61 -7.82
N GLY A 115 -3.43 -2.67 -7.17
CA GLY A 115 -3.30 -2.85 -5.71
C GLY A 115 -1.86 -3.04 -5.24
N HIS A 116 -1.06 -3.81 -5.98
CA HIS A 116 0.36 -4.01 -5.65
C HIS A 116 1.13 -2.69 -5.67
N THR A 117 0.81 -1.81 -6.64
CA THR A 117 1.41 -0.48 -6.73
C THR A 117 0.99 0.40 -5.56
N VAL A 118 -0.28 0.37 -5.15
CA VAL A 118 -0.76 1.09 -3.95
C VAL A 118 -0.01 0.63 -2.70
N VAL A 119 0.14 -0.68 -2.46
CA VAL A 119 0.88 -1.19 -1.30
C VAL A 119 2.35 -0.79 -1.36
N LEU A 120 3.00 -0.99 -2.50
CA LEU A 120 4.39 -0.61 -2.72
C LEU A 120 4.62 0.86 -2.40
N THR A 121 3.77 1.74 -2.91
CA THR A 121 3.93 3.19 -2.76
C THR A 121 3.54 3.69 -1.38
N ILE A 122 2.43 3.23 -0.78
CA ILE A 122 2.05 3.59 0.60
C ILE A 122 3.14 3.17 1.58
N MET A 123 3.63 1.94 1.49
CA MET A 123 4.65 1.43 2.41
C MET A 123 5.99 2.15 2.21
N TYR A 124 6.35 2.46 0.97
CA TYR A 124 7.54 3.27 0.67
C TYR A 124 7.44 4.69 1.26
N PHE A 125 6.33 5.39 1.05
CA PHE A 125 6.14 6.73 1.61
C PHE A 125 6.06 6.71 3.14
N THR A 126 5.48 5.66 3.71
CA THR A 126 5.48 5.43 5.16
C THR A 126 6.91 5.29 5.68
N LEU A 127 7.76 4.50 5.01
CA LEU A 127 9.18 4.42 5.35
C LEU A 127 9.85 5.79 5.30
N LEU A 128 9.64 6.56 4.23
CA LEU A 128 10.26 7.88 4.10
C LEU A 128 9.80 8.86 5.19
N GLN A 129 8.51 8.82 5.53
CA GLN A 129 7.90 9.76 6.47
C GLN A 129 8.24 9.45 7.94
N TYR A 130 8.25 8.17 8.34
CA TYR A 130 8.37 7.74 9.73
C TYR A 130 9.76 7.19 10.10
N THR A 131 10.67 7.05 9.14
CA THR A 131 12.07 6.69 9.42
C THR A 131 12.88 7.94 9.80
N PRO A 132 13.71 7.89 10.88
CA PRO A 132 14.57 9.00 11.28
C PRO A 132 15.56 9.38 10.18
N ARG A 133 15.90 10.67 10.09
CA ARG A 133 16.69 11.24 8.98
C ARG A 133 18.08 10.62 8.82
N ARG A 134 18.67 10.12 9.90
CA ARG A 134 20.01 9.50 9.90
C ARG A 134 20.04 8.05 9.37
N LEU A 135 18.90 7.36 9.27
CA LEU A 135 18.80 6.02 8.65
C LEU A 135 18.67 6.12 7.12
N VAL A 136 19.66 6.73 6.47
CA VAL A 136 19.65 6.91 5.02
C VAL A 136 19.72 5.56 4.30
N TYR A 137 20.39 4.56 4.88
CA TYR A 137 20.52 3.21 4.29
C TYR A 137 19.18 2.53 4.01
N LEU A 138 18.21 2.62 4.93
CA LEU A 138 16.88 2.04 4.71
C LEU A 138 16.15 2.70 3.54
N ARG A 139 16.35 4.02 3.36
CA ARG A 139 15.77 4.76 2.23
C ARG A 139 16.44 4.35 0.91
N TYR A 140 17.76 4.17 0.92
CA TYR A 140 18.51 3.69 -0.24
C TYR A 140 18.15 2.27 -0.66
N ILE A 141 17.70 1.42 0.27
CA ILE A 141 17.22 0.06 -0.06
C ILE A 141 15.74 0.09 -0.50
N ALA A 142 14.88 0.85 0.20
CA ALA A 142 13.45 0.88 -0.07
C ALA A 142 13.10 1.52 -1.42
N ALA A 143 13.84 2.54 -1.85
CA ALA A 143 13.60 3.21 -3.13
C ALA A 143 13.77 2.27 -4.34
N PRO A 144 14.93 1.63 -4.56
CA PRO A 144 15.10 0.71 -5.68
C PRO A 144 14.16 -0.49 -5.57
N LEU A 145 13.90 -1.01 -4.37
CA LEU A 145 12.91 -2.09 -4.18
C LEU A 145 11.53 -1.68 -4.71
N THR A 146 11.09 -0.47 -4.42
CA THR A 146 9.80 0.05 -4.87
C THR A 146 9.76 0.26 -6.38
N TYR A 147 10.76 0.92 -6.95
CA TYR A 147 10.79 1.21 -8.40
C TYR A 147 11.00 -0.05 -9.24
N ILE A 148 11.83 -0.99 -8.79
CA ILE A 148 12.01 -2.29 -9.46
C ILE A 148 10.70 -3.10 -9.39
N GLY A 149 10.01 -3.12 -8.25
CA GLY A 149 8.70 -3.76 -8.12
C GLY A 149 7.66 -3.16 -9.09
N ILE A 150 7.59 -1.83 -9.18
CA ILE A 150 6.71 -1.13 -10.12
C ILE A 150 7.06 -1.46 -11.58
N ALA A 151 8.35 -1.47 -11.92
CA ALA A 151 8.81 -1.83 -13.26
C ALA A 151 8.47 -3.29 -13.61
N ALA A 152 8.65 -4.22 -12.66
CA ALA A 152 8.30 -5.62 -12.82
C ALA A 152 6.79 -5.81 -13.06
N LEU A 153 5.93 -5.07 -12.34
CA LEU A 153 4.48 -5.09 -12.57
C LEU A 153 4.11 -4.62 -13.98
N VAL A 154 4.76 -3.56 -14.49
CA VAL A 154 4.55 -3.08 -15.86
C VAL A 154 5.00 -4.11 -16.90
N ILE A 155 6.17 -4.73 -16.70
CA ILE A 155 6.75 -5.72 -17.62
C ILE A 155 5.95 -7.03 -17.62
N SER A 156 5.35 -7.40 -16.49
CA SER A 156 4.49 -8.58 -16.38
C SER A 156 3.29 -8.52 -17.33
N GLY A 157 2.83 -7.30 -17.65
CA GLY A 157 1.62 -7.08 -18.45
C GLY A 157 0.32 -7.49 -17.75
N GLY A 158 0.36 -7.77 -16.44
CA GLY A 158 -0.85 -8.06 -15.65
C GLY A 158 -1.70 -6.83 -15.31
N HIS A 159 -1.14 -5.63 -15.48
CA HIS A 159 -1.85 -4.36 -15.38
C HIS A 159 -1.52 -3.50 -16.59
N TYR A 160 -2.44 -2.60 -16.97
CA TYR A 160 -2.09 -1.56 -17.93
C TYR A 160 -1.06 -0.62 -17.28
N THR A 161 -0.16 -0.08 -18.11
CA THR A 161 0.81 0.93 -17.65
C THR A 161 0.11 2.14 -17.03
N MET A 162 -1.07 2.50 -17.55
CA MET A 162 -1.93 3.54 -16.99
C MET A 162 -2.39 3.22 -15.57
N ASP A 163 -2.75 1.97 -15.26
CA ASP A 163 -3.21 1.56 -13.92
C ASP A 163 -2.13 1.77 -12.88
N VAL A 164 -0.89 1.46 -13.24
CA VAL A 164 0.30 1.62 -12.40
C VAL A 164 0.63 3.10 -12.22
N LEU A 165 0.58 3.89 -13.30
CA LEU A 165 0.85 5.32 -13.26
C LEU A 165 -0.17 6.09 -12.43
N ILE A 166 -1.47 5.84 -12.65
CA ILE A 166 -2.56 6.48 -11.90
C ILE A 166 -2.49 6.08 -10.43
N ALA A 167 -2.24 4.79 -10.13
CA ALA A 167 -2.09 4.33 -8.75
C ALA A 167 -0.93 5.05 -8.04
N TYR A 168 0.26 5.14 -8.66
CA TYR A 168 1.40 5.86 -8.10
C TYR A 168 1.09 7.36 -7.90
N TRP A 169 0.51 8.00 -8.91
CA TRP A 169 0.20 9.42 -8.88
C TRP A 169 -0.80 9.76 -7.78
N LEU A 170 -1.90 9.00 -7.69
CA LEU A 170 -2.91 9.26 -6.67
C LEU A 170 -2.41 8.93 -5.26
N THR A 171 -1.66 7.83 -5.10
CA THR A 171 -1.10 7.46 -3.79
C THR A 171 -0.21 8.58 -3.26
N SER A 172 0.68 9.12 -4.11
CA SER A 172 1.58 10.19 -3.70
C SER A 172 0.81 11.45 -3.29
N HIS A 173 -0.17 11.88 -4.08
CA HIS A 173 -0.97 13.07 -3.79
C HIS A 173 -1.78 12.92 -2.49
N ILE A 174 -2.49 11.81 -2.32
CA ILE A 174 -3.30 11.59 -1.11
C ILE A 174 -2.42 11.46 0.13
N PHE A 175 -1.29 10.75 0.03
CA PHE A 175 -0.36 10.59 1.15
C PHE A 175 0.22 11.94 1.60
N TYR A 176 0.75 12.75 0.67
CA TYR A 176 1.34 14.04 1.02
C TYR A 176 0.29 15.09 1.41
N ALA A 177 -0.86 15.13 0.75
CA ALA A 177 -1.97 16.01 1.15
C ALA A 177 -2.46 15.71 2.56
N TYR A 178 -2.58 14.43 2.92
CA TYR A 178 -2.91 14.01 4.28
C TYR A 178 -1.87 14.53 5.28
N HIS A 179 -0.59 14.25 5.07
CA HIS A 179 0.45 14.66 6.01
C HIS A 179 0.60 16.18 6.10
N GLN A 180 0.41 16.91 5.00
CA GLN A 180 0.42 18.37 5.00
C GLN A 180 -0.67 18.96 5.91
N VAL A 181 -1.89 18.45 5.83
CA VAL A 181 -3.02 18.92 6.65
C VAL A 181 -2.84 18.56 8.12
N PHE A 182 -2.48 17.30 8.41
CA PHE A 182 -2.43 16.82 9.78
C PHE A 182 -1.16 17.21 10.54
N GLN A 183 -0.16 17.79 9.86
CA GLN A 183 0.97 18.47 10.51
C GLN A 183 0.64 19.91 10.95
N MET A 184 -0.40 20.53 10.41
CA MET A 184 -0.84 21.88 10.79
C MET A 184 -1.56 21.89 12.16
N PRO A 185 -1.59 23.02 12.88
CA PRO A 185 -2.39 23.19 14.09
C PRO A 185 -3.89 22.99 13.82
N ARG A 186 -4.64 22.41 14.78
CA ARG A 186 -6.08 22.10 14.61
C ARG A 186 -6.93 23.26 14.13
N ILE A 187 -6.63 24.48 14.60
CA ILE A 187 -7.36 25.71 14.27
C ILE A 187 -7.24 26.05 12.77
N GLU A 188 -6.13 25.69 12.14
CA GLU A 188 -5.86 25.96 10.73
C GLU A 188 -6.38 24.84 9.81
N ARG A 189 -6.48 23.59 10.31
CA ARG A 189 -6.93 22.43 9.53
C ARG A 189 -8.30 22.62 8.90
N THR A 190 -9.26 23.18 9.65
CA THR A 190 -10.64 23.39 9.17
C THR A 190 -10.74 24.55 8.17
N LYS A 191 -9.79 25.49 8.22
CA LYS A 191 -9.72 26.65 7.31
C LYS A 191 -8.96 26.35 6.03
N ALA A 192 -8.16 25.29 6.00
CA ALA A 192 -7.42 24.89 4.81
C ALA A 192 -8.37 24.47 3.69
N PRO A 193 -8.06 24.76 2.41
CA PRO A 193 -8.91 24.39 1.27
C PRO A 193 -9.12 22.87 1.14
N LEU A 194 -8.19 22.07 1.68
CA LEU A 194 -8.29 20.61 1.75
C LEU A 194 -9.42 20.13 2.68
N SER A 195 -9.99 21.00 3.53
CA SER A 195 -11.14 20.66 4.38
C SER A 195 -12.42 20.40 3.59
N HIS A 196 -12.49 20.87 2.34
CA HIS A 196 -13.63 20.66 1.45
C HIS A 196 -13.64 19.28 0.78
N LEU A 197 -12.59 18.47 0.94
CA LEU A 197 -12.55 17.13 0.38
C LEU A 197 -13.46 16.18 1.16
N TRP A 198 -14.19 15.30 0.47
CA TRP A 198 -15.14 14.38 1.10
C TRP A 198 -14.48 13.46 2.15
N TRP A 199 -13.24 13.04 1.91
CA TRP A 199 -12.50 12.16 2.81
C TRP A 199 -11.87 12.90 4.00
N PHE A 200 -11.83 14.24 3.99
CA PHE A 200 -11.23 15.04 5.06
C PHE A 200 -11.89 14.78 6.41
N TRP A 201 -13.23 14.76 6.45
CA TRP A 201 -13.98 14.58 7.70
C TRP A 201 -13.75 13.20 8.33
N LEU A 202 -13.61 12.17 7.50
CA LEU A 202 -13.21 10.84 7.95
C LEU A 202 -11.82 10.91 8.61
N CYS A 203 -10.84 11.50 7.92
CA CYS A 203 -9.49 11.66 8.45
C CYS A 203 -9.46 12.52 9.73
N TYR A 204 -10.26 13.58 9.80
CA TYR A 204 -10.34 14.48 10.94
C TYR A 204 -10.87 13.74 12.19
N TRP A 205 -11.89 12.91 12.02
CA TRP A 205 -12.43 12.08 13.10
C TRP A 205 -11.39 11.08 13.64
N PHE A 206 -10.69 10.38 12.75
CA PHE A 206 -9.64 9.42 13.12
C PHE A 206 -8.42 10.08 13.79
N GLU A 207 -8.16 11.37 13.54
CA GLU A 207 -7.02 12.10 14.08
C GLU A 207 -7.36 12.97 15.31
N SER A 208 -8.59 12.84 15.84
CA SER A 208 -9.10 13.64 16.95
C SER A 208 -8.30 13.49 18.26
N ASP A 209 -7.68 12.33 18.49
CA ASP A 209 -6.87 12.04 19.68
C ASP A 209 -5.37 12.38 19.54
N VAL A 210 -4.91 12.80 18.35
CA VAL A 210 -3.48 12.98 18.08
C VAL A 210 -3.02 14.39 18.46
N PRO A 211 -1.89 14.53 19.18
CA PRO A 211 -1.32 15.84 19.50
C PRO A 211 -1.05 16.70 18.27
N ASP A 212 -1.07 18.01 18.45
CA ASP A 212 -0.81 18.95 17.36
C ASP A 212 0.68 18.98 16.98
N GLY A 213 0.95 19.12 15.69
CA GLY A 213 2.30 19.19 15.13
C GLY A 213 2.80 17.88 14.51
N ALA A 214 4.01 17.93 13.97
CA ALA A 214 4.65 16.77 13.35
C ALA A 214 5.07 15.74 14.41
N LEU A 215 4.79 14.46 14.15
CA LEU A 215 5.27 13.39 15.02
C LEU A 215 6.80 13.35 15.00
N ARG A 216 7.41 13.23 16.18
CA ARG A 216 8.85 12.96 16.28
C ARG A 216 9.09 11.51 15.89
N ASN A 217 9.95 11.30 14.89
CA ASN A 217 10.33 9.98 14.42
C ASN A 217 11.33 9.35 15.41
N GLU A 218 10.79 8.81 16.50
CA GLU A 218 11.53 8.07 17.53
C GLU A 218 11.18 6.59 17.42
N TRP A 219 12.20 5.73 17.48
CA TRP A 219 12.03 4.29 17.45
C TRP A 219 12.08 3.72 18.86
N ASP A 220 11.18 2.78 19.14
CA ASP A 220 11.02 2.10 20.41
C ASP A 220 10.65 0.63 20.18
N TRP A 221 11.18 -0.26 21.01
CA TRP A 221 10.96 -1.69 20.86
C TRP A 221 9.61 -2.10 21.44
N PRO A 222 8.74 -2.81 20.70
CA PRO A 222 7.36 -3.02 21.12
C PRO A 222 7.14 -4.13 22.15
N LEU A 223 8.09 -5.05 22.33
CA LEU A 223 7.93 -6.22 23.19
C LEU A 223 8.66 -6.05 24.54
N PRO A 224 8.11 -6.53 25.66
CA PRO A 224 8.75 -6.44 26.99
C PRO A 224 10.05 -7.27 27.11
N GLY A 225 10.40 -8.07 26.10
CA GLY A 225 11.69 -8.76 26.01
C GLY A 225 12.05 -9.09 24.55
N PRO A 226 13.29 -9.51 24.27
CA PRO A 226 14.47 -9.55 25.13
C PRO A 226 15.16 -8.18 25.30
N ILE A 227 15.71 -7.93 26.49
CA ILE A 227 16.39 -6.69 26.90
C ILE A 227 17.52 -6.30 25.93
N CYS A 228 18.19 -7.29 25.33
CA CYS A 228 19.26 -7.05 24.35
C CYS A 228 18.77 -6.32 23.09
N ILE A 229 17.57 -6.65 22.60
CA ILE A 229 16.99 -5.97 21.43
C ILE A 229 16.49 -4.58 21.83
N HIS A 230 15.95 -4.42 23.04
CA HIS A 230 15.60 -3.11 23.58
C HIS A 230 16.81 -2.18 23.61
N HIS A 231 17.92 -2.63 24.21
CA HIS A 231 19.18 -1.88 24.24
C HIS A 231 19.76 -1.63 22.84
N PHE A 232 19.58 -2.56 21.90
CA PHE A 232 20.03 -2.37 20.51
C PHE A 232 19.20 -1.28 19.80
N VAL A 233 17.87 -1.32 19.94
CA VAL A 233 16.94 -0.35 19.35
C VAL A 233 17.10 1.01 20.01
N GLU A 234 17.25 1.09 21.33
CA GLU A 234 17.56 2.34 22.05
C GLU A 234 18.90 2.92 21.63
N ARG A 235 19.97 2.11 21.59
CA ARG A 235 21.30 2.56 21.13
C ARG A 235 21.27 3.03 19.67
N ILE A 236 20.41 2.43 18.84
CA ILE A 236 20.16 2.89 17.48
C ILE A 236 19.38 4.21 17.51
N SER A 237 18.30 4.32 18.27
CA SER A 237 17.48 5.53 18.42
C SER A 237 18.31 6.72 18.91
N ASP A 238 19.13 6.54 19.95
CA ASP A 238 20.02 7.55 20.53
C ASP A 238 21.09 8.04 19.55
N LYS A 239 21.63 7.14 18.71
CA LYS A 239 22.59 7.52 17.66
C LYS A 239 21.91 8.23 16.47
N LEU A 240 20.61 8.03 16.30
CA LEU A 240 19.85 8.51 15.15
C LEU A 240 19.11 9.84 15.38
N GLN A 241 18.91 10.25 16.64
CA GLN A 241 18.56 11.62 17.04
C GLN A 241 19.73 12.57 16.83
#